data_AF-A0A2P2MG99-F1
#
_entry.id   AF-A0A2P2MG99-F1
#
_cell.length_a   1.000
_cell.length_b   1.000
_cell.length_c   1.000
_cell.angle_alpha   90.00
_cell.angle_beta   90.00
_cell.angle_gamma   90.00
#
_symmetry.space_group_name_H-M   'P 1'
#
loop_
_entity.id
_entity.type
_entity.pdbx_description
1 polymer ?
#
loop_
_entity_poly.entity_id
_entity_poly.type
_entity_poly.pdbx_seq_one_letter_code
_entity_poly.pdbx_strand_id
1 'polypeptide(L)'
;MMRGSTSFPNLFAAGDWIKTRHGSWGQEKSYVTGLEAANRVVDFLGDGNFAKIIPVEEDEPHIQALRSLNRSFNEIRTQLPFSGYFLQ
;
A
#
# COMPACT_ATOMS: atom_id res chain seq x y z
N MET A 1 -1.96 8.14 9.63
CA MET A 1 -2.01 6.66 9.59
C MET A 1 -0.76 6.06 10.21
N MET A 2 -0.93 5.01 11.02
CA MET A 2 0.10 4.33 11.82
C MET A 2 0.76 3.19 11.01
N ARG A 3 1.97 2.75 11.37
CA ARG A 3 2.61 1.56 10.76
C ARG A 3 2.12 0.27 11.46
N GLY A 4 2.28 -0.88 10.80
CA GLY A 4 1.93 -2.18 11.39
C GLY A 4 2.89 -2.65 12.50
N SER A 5 4.08 -2.06 12.59
CA SER A 5 5.03 -2.27 13.69
C SER A 5 5.00 -1.10 14.69
N THR A 6 5.24 -1.41 15.96
CA THR A 6 5.29 -0.42 17.05
C THR A 6 6.68 -0.40 17.69
N SER A 7 6.91 0.49 18.67
CA SER A 7 8.13 0.50 19.48
C SER A 7 8.24 -0.68 20.44
N PHE A 8 7.15 -1.40 20.69
CA PHE A 8 7.15 -2.59 21.53
C PHE A 8 7.34 -3.83 20.62
N PRO A 9 8.35 -4.68 20.91
CA PRO A 9 8.79 -5.73 19.99
C PRO A 9 7.73 -6.82 19.75
N ASN A 10 6.78 -6.99 20.67
CA ASN A 10 5.73 -8.01 20.64
C ASN A 10 4.32 -7.40 20.42
N LEU A 11 4.22 -6.14 20.01
CA LEU A 11 2.95 -5.49 19.71
C LEU A 11 2.89 -5.11 18.22
N PHE A 12 2.03 -5.79 17.49
CA PHE A 12 1.77 -5.57 16.07
C PHE A 12 0.36 -5.00 15.87
N ALA A 13 0.22 -4.07 14.94
CA ALA A 13 -1.02 -3.37 14.69
C ALA A 13 -1.65 -3.77 13.35
N ALA A 14 -2.98 -3.90 13.35
CA ALA A 14 -3.81 -4.24 12.20
C ALA A 14 -5.04 -3.33 12.13
N GLY A 15 -5.71 -3.31 10.98
CA GLY A 15 -6.92 -2.54 10.73
C GLY A 15 -6.79 -1.53 9.57
N ASP A 16 -7.91 -0.93 9.19
CA ASP A 16 -7.99 -0.01 8.05
C ASP A 16 -7.04 1.21 8.18
N TRP A 17 -6.77 1.67 9.40
CA TRP A 17 -5.91 2.84 9.64
C TRP A 17 -4.41 2.57 9.52
N ILE A 18 -4.03 1.32 9.29
CA ILE A 18 -2.64 0.89 9.14
C ILE A 18 -2.12 1.20 7.74
N LYS A 19 -0.91 1.76 7.68
CA LYS A 19 -0.17 1.95 6.44
C LYS A 19 0.32 0.59 5.95
N THR A 20 -0.15 0.18 4.78
CA THR A 20 0.30 -1.02 4.05
C THR A 20 0.53 -0.64 2.58
N ARG A 21 1.22 -1.52 1.85
CA ARG A 21 1.32 -1.47 0.38
C ARG A 21 0.06 -1.98 -0.30
N HIS A 22 -0.84 -2.64 0.44
CA HIS A 22 -2.14 -3.04 -0.06
C HIS A 22 -3.00 -1.79 -0.31
N GLY A 23 -3.41 -1.59 -1.57
CA GLY A 23 -4.12 -0.41 -2.05
C GLY A 23 -5.63 -0.40 -1.80
N SER A 24 -6.18 -1.37 -1.07
CA SER A 24 -7.60 -1.44 -0.73
C SER A 24 -7.96 -0.56 0.48
N TRP A 25 -9.25 -0.48 0.80
CA TRP A 25 -9.81 0.23 1.95
C TRP A 25 -10.85 -0.61 2.69
N GLY A 26 -11.20 -0.19 3.91
CA GLY A 26 -12.29 -0.73 4.70
C GLY A 26 -12.05 -2.17 5.17
N GLN A 27 -13.03 -3.04 4.93
CA GLN A 27 -13.03 -4.42 5.39
C GLN A 27 -11.86 -5.23 4.80
N GLU A 28 -11.64 -5.11 3.49
CA GLU A 28 -10.57 -5.84 2.81
C GLU A 28 -9.21 -5.46 3.38
N LYS A 29 -8.94 -4.16 3.53
CA LYS A 29 -7.68 -3.68 4.11
C LYS A 29 -7.51 -4.16 5.56
N SER A 30 -8.57 -4.11 6.35
CA SER A 30 -8.55 -4.60 7.74
C SER A 30 -8.23 -6.09 7.81
N TYR A 31 -8.77 -6.88 6.88
CA TYR A 31 -8.50 -8.31 6.76
C TYR A 31 -7.03 -8.57 6.38
N VAL A 32 -6.54 -7.94 5.31
CA VAL A 32 -5.16 -8.07 4.83
C VAL A 32 -4.14 -7.67 5.90
N THR A 33 -4.35 -6.51 6.53
CA THR A 33 -3.43 -6.03 7.58
C THR A 33 -3.46 -6.92 8.82
N GLY A 34 -4.57 -7.61 9.09
CA GLY A 34 -4.64 -8.68 10.09
C GLY A 34 -3.75 -9.86 9.74
N LEU A 35 -3.78 -10.33 8.49
CA LEU A 35 -2.89 -11.40 8.02
C LEU A 35 -1.41 -10.99 8.08
N GLU A 36 -1.10 -9.74 7.69
CA GLU A 36 0.26 -9.23 7.81
C GLU A 36 0.73 -9.14 9.27
N ALA A 37 -0.13 -8.74 10.20
CA ALA A 37 0.19 -8.70 11.62
C ALA A 37 0.40 -10.12 12.19
N ALA A 38 -0.43 -11.09 11.80
CA ALA A 38 -0.25 -12.49 12.16
C ALA A 38 1.09 -13.05 11.65
N ASN A 39 1.48 -12.72 10.42
CA ASN A 39 2.79 -13.10 9.87
C ASN A 39 3.96 -12.52 10.68
N ARG A 40 3.82 -11.29 11.20
CA ARG A 40 4.82 -10.70 12.11
C ARG A 40 4.88 -11.41 13.46
N VAL A 41 3.75 -11.91 13.97
CA VAL A 41 3.72 -12.75 15.18
C VAL A 41 4.44 -14.07 14.96
N VAL A 42 4.18 -14.75 13.84
CA VAL A 42 4.86 -16.01 13.47
C VAL A 42 6.37 -15.78 13.32
N ASP A 43 6.78 -14.73 12.62
CA ASP A 43 8.18 -14.34 12.46
C ASP A 43 8.86 -14.03 13.81
N PHE A 44 8.15 -13.33 14.71
CA PHE A 44 8.66 -12.99 16.04
C PHE A 44 8.82 -14.21 16.96
N LEU A 45 7.87 -15.14 16.92
CA LEU A 45 7.89 -16.34 17.77
C LEU A 45 8.76 -17.47 17.17
N GLY A 46 9.03 -17.42 15.86
CA GLY A 46 9.74 -18.48 15.14
C GLY A 46 8.93 -19.78 15.02
N ASP A 47 7.61 -19.73 15.25
CA ASP A 47 6.71 -20.88 15.22
C ASP A 47 5.38 -20.51 14.53
N GLY A 48 4.83 -21.48 13.79
CA GLY A 48 3.64 -21.33 12.97
C GLY A 48 3.92 -21.22 11.46
N ASN A 49 2.85 -21.03 10.69
CA ASN A 49 2.91 -20.92 9.23
C ASN A 49 2.48 -19.53 8.77
N PHE A 50 3.20 -18.98 7.79
CA PHE A 50 2.85 -17.71 7.18
C PHE A 50 1.51 -17.81 6.44
N ALA A 51 0.59 -16.89 6.77
CA ALA A 51 -0.62 -16.67 6.03
C ALA A 51 -0.30 -16.05 4.66
N LYS A 52 -1.00 -16.50 3.62
CA LYS A 52 -0.92 -15.92 2.29
C LYS A 52 -1.61 -14.56 2.27
N ILE A 53 -0.86 -13.51 1.94
CA ILE A 53 -1.42 -12.17 1.75
C ILE A 53 -2.17 -12.13 0.42
N ILE A 54 -3.42 -11.68 0.47
CA ILE A 54 -4.25 -11.48 -0.72
C ILE A 54 -3.72 -10.25 -1.46
N PRO A 55 -3.40 -10.33 -2.76
CA PRO A 55 -3.02 -9.16 -3.54
C PRO A 55 -4.26 -8.34 -3.88
N VAL A 56 -4.06 -7.03 -4.06
CA VAL A 56 -5.09 -6.14 -4.62
C VAL A 56 -5.41 -6.61 -6.03
N GLU A 57 -6.69 -6.60 -6.38
CA GLU A 57 -7.12 -6.82 -7.77
C GLU A 57 -6.54 -5.75 -8.69
N GLU A 58 -6.18 -6.16 -9.91
CA GLU A 58 -5.63 -5.23 -10.88
C GLU A 58 -6.68 -4.19 -11.27
N ASP A 59 -6.25 -2.93 -11.45
CA ASP A 59 -7.12 -1.86 -11.94
C ASP A 59 -7.76 -2.31 -13.27
N GLU A 60 -9.02 -1.92 -13.53
CA GLU A 60 -9.67 -2.24 -14.80
C GLU A 60 -8.88 -1.68 -16.01
N PRO A 61 -8.91 -2.32 -17.19
CA PRO A 61 -8.05 -1.96 -18.32
C PRO A 61 -8.12 -0.47 -18.71
N HIS A 62 -9.31 0.12 -18.63
CA HIS A 62 -9.52 1.53 -18.95
C HIS A 62 -8.96 2.47 -17.86
N ILE A 63 -9.02 2.08 -16.58
CA ILE A 63 -8.41 2.82 -15.48
C ILE A 63 -6.88 2.75 -15.58
N GLN A 64 -6.33 1.58 -15.88
CA GLN A 64 -4.88 1.42 -16.11
C GLN A 64 -4.39 2.29 -17.25
N ALA A 65 -5.12 2.31 -18.39
CA ALA A 65 -4.77 3.12 -19.55
C ALA A 65 -4.77 4.63 -19.22
N LEU A 66 -5.78 5.12 -18.49
CA LEU A 66 -5.81 6.53 -18.09
C LEU A 66 -4.70 6.86 -17.08
N ARG A 67 -4.41 5.95 -16.15
CA ARG A 67 -3.34 6.14 -15.16
C ARG A 67 -1.96 6.17 -15.82
N SER A 68 -1.71 5.33 -16.83
CA SER A 68 -0.45 5.33 -17.57
C SER A 68 -0.28 6.61 -18.39
N LEU A 69 -1.33 7.05 -19.11
CA LEU A 69 -1.33 8.31 -19.85
C LEU A 69 -1.05 9.51 -18.93
N ASN A 70 -1.70 9.55 -17.76
CA ASN A 70 -1.48 10.62 -16.78
C ASN A 70 -0.02 10.64 -16.26
N ARG A 71 0.57 9.47 -15.99
CA ARG A 71 1.98 9.36 -15.58
C ARG A 71 2.92 9.86 -16.67
N SER A 72 2.73 9.43 -17.91
CA SER A 72 3.54 9.88 -19.05
C SER A 72 3.44 11.39 -19.27
N PHE A 73 2.24 11.96 -19.15
CA PHE A 73 2.06 13.42 -19.24
C PHE A 73 2.80 14.16 -18.12
N ASN A 74 2.71 13.66 -16.89
CA ASN A 74 3.39 14.28 -15.75
C ASN A 74 4.92 14.20 -15.88
N GLU A 75 5.46 13.09 -16.40
CA GLU A 75 6.89 12.92 -16.67
C GLU A 75 7.39 13.92 -17.74
N ILE A 76 6.61 14.16 -18.79
CA ILE A 76 6.93 15.16 -19.80
C ILE A 76 6.89 16.57 -19.19
N ARG A 77 5.89 16.86 -18.35
CA ARG A 77 5.75 18.15 -17.67
C ARG A 77 6.93 18.45 -16.76
N THR A 78 7.40 17.49 -15.96
CA THR A 78 8.51 17.71 -15.00
C THR A 78 9.86 17.93 -15.69
N GLN A 79 10.03 17.45 -16.92
CA GLN A 79 11.26 17.63 -17.70
C GLN A 79 11.35 19.00 -18.41
N LEU A 80 10.25 19.78 -18.45
CA LEU A 80 10.26 21.11 -19.07
C LEU A 80 10.80 22.18 -18.10
N PRO A 81 11.74 23.05 -18.56
CA PRO A 81 12.50 23.96 -17.69
C PRO A 81 11.68 25.08 -17.02
N PHE A 82 10.40 25.28 -17.37
CA PHE A 82 9.54 26.34 -16.83
C PHE A 82 8.20 25.83 -16.29
N SER A 83 8.08 24.53 -16.00
CA SER A 83 6.81 23.88 -15.62
C SER A 83 6.14 24.41 -14.34
N GLY A 84 6.87 25.15 -13.49
CA GLY A 84 6.36 25.81 -12.29
C GLY A 84 5.96 27.29 -12.45
N TYR A 85 6.33 27.97 -13.55
CA TYR A 85 6.10 29.41 -13.73
C TYR A 85 4.91 29.76 -14.65
N PHE A 86 4.55 28.91 -15.62
CA PHE A 86 3.55 29.24 -16.65
C PHE A 86 2.23 28.46 -16.56
N LEU A 87 2.13 27.43 -15.71
CA LEU A 87 0.97 26.53 -15.65
C LEU A 87 0.44 26.39 -14.21
N GLN A 88 0.11 27.53 -13.60
CA GLN A 88 -0.66 27.60 -12.34
C GLN A 88 -2.17 27.64 -12.63
#